data_AF-A0A0Q5NRN2-F1
#
_entry.id   AF-A0A0Q5NRN2-F1
#
_cell.length_a   1.000
_cell.length_b   1.000
_cell.length_c   1.000
_cell.angle_alpha   90.00
_cell.angle_beta   90.00
_cell.angle_gamma   90.00
#
_symmetry.space_group_name_H-M   'P 1'
#
loop_
_entity.id
_entity.type
_entity.pdbx_description
1 polymer ?
#
loop_
_entity_poly.entity_id
_entity_poly.type
_entity_poly.pdbx_seq_one_letter_code
_entity_poly.pdbx_strand_id
1 'polypeptide(L)'
;MNGIIKKNAHALTQELNWLAEVIDTSIKLYFGQETKYKSIYDIQPPDITLDESFYAEIIKRDQTSVQERIILLLALAPHIKPEMLDIFFSKNHTIEKAYTEFGGIKDSKCNGFIPTGETAAFILAMNNLENRFDLFNLFCEDHYFSKRNILRLVTPKSYEPYLSGALILSLEYLSYLTVGLSKFTAVYSDN
;
A
#
# COMPACT_ATOMS: atom_id res chain seq x y z
N MET A 1 -25.96 -4.21 -8.04
CA MET A 1 -24.51 -4.35 -8.35
C MET A 1 -23.88 -3.07 -8.89
N ASN A 2 -24.43 -2.38 -9.91
CA ASN A 2 -23.77 -1.17 -10.44
C ASN A 2 -23.58 -0.02 -9.42
N GLY A 3 -24.50 0.11 -8.46
CA GLY A 3 -24.40 1.14 -7.40
C GLY A 3 -23.22 0.94 -6.45
N ILE A 4 -22.88 -0.30 -6.09
CA ILE A 4 -21.80 -0.58 -5.13
C ILE A 4 -20.41 -0.42 -5.77
N ILE A 5 -20.24 -0.85 -7.03
CA ILE A 5 -18.99 -0.63 -7.77
C ILE A 5 -18.70 0.86 -7.90
N LYS A 6 -19.72 1.69 -8.16
CA LYS A 6 -19.57 3.14 -8.23
C LYS A 6 -19.12 3.75 -6.90
N LYS A 7 -19.66 3.28 -5.77
CA LYS A 7 -19.25 3.71 -4.43
C LYS A 7 -17.81 3.31 -4.12
N ASN A 8 -17.46 2.04 -4.37
CA ASN A 8 -16.10 1.54 -4.20
C ASN A 8 -15.08 2.32 -5.03
N ALA A 9 -15.36 2.51 -6.33
CA ALA A 9 -14.49 3.26 -7.22
C ALA A 9 -14.33 4.72 -6.77
N HIS A 10 -15.41 5.36 -6.32
CA HIS A 10 -15.35 6.71 -5.79
C HIS A 10 -14.47 6.79 -4.54
N ALA A 11 -14.69 5.93 -3.55
CA ALA A 11 -13.91 5.88 -2.32
C ALA A 11 -12.42 5.62 -2.60
N LEU A 12 -12.11 4.60 -3.39
CA LEU A 12 -10.73 4.24 -3.73
C LEU A 12 -10.04 5.31 -4.58
N THR A 13 -10.78 6.08 -5.39
CA THR A 13 -10.20 7.22 -6.12
C THR A 13 -9.70 8.28 -5.14
N GLN A 14 -10.51 8.63 -4.13
CA GLN A 14 -10.15 9.63 -3.14
C GLN A 14 -8.96 9.17 -2.28
N GLU A 15 -8.98 7.91 -1.85
CA GLU A 15 -7.92 7.32 -1.04
C GLU A 15 -6.61 7.15 -1.81
N LEU A 16 -6.65 6.77 -3.10
CA LEU A 16 -5.45 6.70 -3.94
C LEU A 16 -4.88 8.10 -4.26
N ASN A 17 -5.74 9.11 -4.41
CA ASN A 17 -5.26 10.49 -4.55
C ASN A 17 -4.57 10.98 -3.28
N TRP A 18 -5.12 10.63 -2.11
CA TRP A 18 -4.48 10.89 -0.82
C TRP A 18 -3.14 10.14 -0.70
N LEU A 19 -3.09 8.85 -1.02
CA LEU A 19 -1.84 8.09 -1.03
C LEU A 19 -0.79 8.70 -1.98
N ALA A 20 -1.21 9.19 -3.16
CA ALA A 20 -0.30 9.85 -4.09
C ALA A 20 0.32 11.13 -3.48
N GLU A 21 -0.45 11.93 -2.74
CA GLU A 21 0.04 13.12 -2.03
C GLU A 21 0.98 12.75 -0.88
N VAL A 22 0.69 11.64 -0.19
CA VAL A 22 1.59 11.05 0.84
C VAL A 22 2.92 10.62 0.24
N ILE A 23 2.90 9.88 -0.88
CA ILE A 23 4.11 9.40 -1.57
C ILE A 23 4.94 10.59 -2.05
N ASP A 24 4.32 11.54 -2.76
CA ASP A 24 5.00 12.74 -3.25
C ASP A 24 5.63 13.54 -2.11
N THR A 25 4.91 13.71 -1.00
CA THR A 25 5.42 14.39 0.20
C THR A 25 6.60 13.62 0.81
N SER A 26 6.52 12.30 0.96
CA SER A 26 7.63 11.50 1.52
C SER A 26 8.90 11.61 0.68
N ILE A 27 8.76 11.63 -0.65
CA ILE A 27 9.88 11.74 -1.59
C ILE A 27 10.49 13.14 -1.53
N LYS A 28 9.66 14.19 -1.52
CA LYS A 28 10.13 15.56 -1.39
C LYS A 28 10.86 15.80 -0.06
N LEU A 29 10.29 15.32 1.04
CA LEU A 29 10.93 15.41 2.37
C LEU A 29 12.28 14.67 2.38
N TYR A 30 12.34 13.47 1.80
CA TYR A 30 13.58 12.69 1.72
C TYR A 30 14.69 13.42 0.94
N PHE A 31 14.34 14.05 -0.19
CA PHE A 31 15.29 14.79 -1.01
C PHE A 31 15.52 16.25 -0.56
N GLY A 32 14.89 16.70 0.53
CA GLY A 32 14.97 18.09 0.99
C GLY A 32 14.37 19.09 -0.01
N GLN A 33 13.42 18.66 -0.84
CA GLN A 33 12.71 19.50 -1.78
C GLN A 33 11.59 20.28 -1.09
N GLU A 34 11.18 21.40 -1.70
CA GLU A 34 10.06 22.19 -1.21
C GLU A 34 8.76 21.38 -1.30
N THR A 35 8.01 21.36 -0.20
CA THR A 35 6.70 20.70 -0.11
C THR A 35 5.79 21.48 0.84
N LYS A 36 4.48 21.33 0.65
CA LYS A 36 3.44 21.99 1.44
C LYS A 36 3.43 21.50 2.89
N TYR A 37 3.83 20.26 3.15
CA TYR A 37 3.71 19.60 4.44
C TYR A 37 5.08 19.30 5.04
N LYS A 38 5.17 19.30 6.38
CA LYS A 38 6.41 18.97 7.09
C LYS A 38 6.46 17.49 7.46
N SER A 39 5.31 16.82 7.43
CA SER A 39 5.13 15.43 7.75
C SER A 39 4.04 14.83 6.87
N ILE A 40 4.14 13.54 6.55
CA ILE A 40 3.05 12.81 5.89
C ILE A 40 1.77 12.80 6.75
N TYR A 41 1.91 12.94 8.08
CA TYR A 41 0.79 12.98 9.03
C TYR A 41 0.04 14.31 9.02
N ASP A 42 0.58 15.35 8.37
CA ASP A 42 -0.14 16.62 8.19
C ASP A 42 -1.23 16.50 7.09
N ILE A 43 -1.12 15.49 6.23
CA ILE A 43 -2.02 15.24 5.11
C ILE A 43 -3.25 14.50 5.62
N GLN A 44 -4.38 15.19 5.65
CA GLN A 44 -5.62 14.61 6.17
C GLN A 44 -6.12 13.48 5.26
N PRO A 45 -6.37 12.27 5.80
CA PRO A 45 -7.01 11.21 5.03
C PRO A 45 -8.44 11.61 4.66
N PRO A 46 -9.01 11.04 3.57
CA PRO A 46 -10.40 11.27 3.23
C PRO A 46 -11.34 10.91 4.39
N ASP A 47 -12.34 11.77 4.61
CA ASP A 47 -13.40 11.50 5.58
C ASP A 47 -14.33 10.41 5.01
N ILE A 48 -14.39 9.30 5.72
CA ILE A 48 -15.19 8.13 5.36
C ILE A 48 -16.46 8.02 6.20
N THR A 49 -16.78 8.99 7.07
CA THR A 49 -17.88 8.90 8.05
C THR A 49 -19.21 8.51 7.39
N LEU A 50 -19.55 9.16 6.28
CA LEU A 50 -20.75 8.90 5.48
C LEU A 50 -20.51 8.00 4.27
N ASP A 51 -19.31 7.43 4.13
CA ASP A 51 -19.00 6.51 3.04
C ASP A 51 -19.57 5.11 3.32
N GLU A 52 -20.27 4.59 2.32
CA GLU A 52 -20.95 3.29 2.29
C GLU A 52 -20.23 2.29 1.37
N SER A 53 -18.99 2.58 0.98
CA SER A 53 -18.12 1.65 0.24
C SER A 53 -17.61 0.52 1.14
N PHE A 54 -17.23 -0.60 0.53
CA PHE A 54 -16.61 -1.71 1.27
C PHE A 54 -15.23 -1.35 1.84
N TYR A 55 -14.54 -0.39 1.22
CA TYR A 55 -13.33 0.17 1.79
C TYR A 55 -13.64 0.85 3.13
N ALA A 56 -14.59 1.78 3.16
CA ALA A 56 -14.98 2.46 4.39
C ALA A 56 -15.49 1.49 5.47
N GLU A 57 -16.18 0.42 5.08
CA GLU A 57 -16.61 -0.64 6.01
C GLU A 57 -15.41 -1.26 6.75
N ILE A 58 -14.36 -1.66 6.04
CA ILE A 58 -13.15 -2.27 6.63
C ILE A 58 -12.45 -1.28 7.55
N ILE A 59 -12.25 -0.04 7.09
CA ILE A 59 -11.56 0.98 7.88
C ILE A 59 -12.30 1.29 9.19
N LYS A 60 -13.64 1.35 9.15
CA LYS A 60 -14.47 1.55 10.36
C LYS A 60 -14.44 0.34 11.27
N ARG A 61 -14.61 -0.86 10.70
CA ARG A 61 -14.67 -2.14 11.44
C ARG A 61 -13.42 -2.40 12.24
N ASP A 62 -12.26 -2.21 11.62
CA ASP A 62 -10.96 -2.55 12.22
C ASP A 62 -10.28 -1.32 12.85
N GLN A 63 -10.97 -0.18 12.95
CA GLN A 63 -10.45 1.09 13.51
C GLN A 63 -9.10 1.48 12.91
N THR A 64 -8.97 1.32 11.59
CA THR A 64 -7.70 1.40 10.88
C THR A 64 -7.09 2.80 10.98
N SER A 65 -5.88 2.85 11.52
CA SER A 65 -5.01 4.02 11.64
C SER A 65 -4.52 4.54 10.29
N VAL A 66 -3.90 5.72 10.29
CA VAL A 66 -3.31 6.33 9.07
C VAL A 66 -2.23 5.41 8.48
N GLN A 67 -1.36 4.84 9.31
CA GLN A 67 -0.29 3.96 8.88
C GLN A 67 -0.83 2.69 8.21
N GLU A 68 -1.82 2.06 8.83
CA GLU A 68 -2.46 0.86 8.30
C GLU A 68 -3.25 1.16 7.01
N ARG A 69 -3.91 2.32 6.91
CA ARG A 69 -4.54 2.77 5.65
C ARG A 69 -3.52 2.87 4.51
N ILE A 70 -2.37 3.50 4.77
CA ILE A 70 -1.28 3.61 3.77
C ILE A 70 -0.82 2.22 3.33
N ILE A 71 -0.60 1.29 4.27
CA ILE A 71 -0.19 -0.08 3.94
C ILE A 71 -1.25 -0.80 3.08
N LEU A 72 -2.53 -0.68 3.44
CA LEU A 72 -3.61 -1.28 2.68
C LEU A 72 -3.67 -0.72 1.25
N LEU A 73 -3.54 0.60 1.09
CA LEU A 73 -3.55 1.26 -0.21
C LEU A 73 -2.31 0.93 -1.05
N LEU A 74 -1.13 0.78 -0.43
CA LEU A 74 0.06 0.28 -1.13
C LEU A 74 -0.14 -1.14 -1.65
N ALA A 75 -0.78 -2.02 -0.88
CA ALA A 75 -1.10 -3.37 -1.33
C ALA A 75 -2.16 -3.38 -2.46
N LEU A 76 -3.06 -2.41 -2.49
CA LEU A 76 -4.10 -2.24 -3.51
C LEU A 76 -3.57 -1.62 -4.82
N ALA A 77 -2.65 -0.65 -4.72
CA ALA A 77 -2.21 0.18 -5.83
C ALA A 77 -1.76 -0.60 -7.08
N PRO A 78 -0.99 -1.69 -7.00
CA PRO A 78 -0.58 -2.48 -8.17
C PRO A 78 -1.76 -3.03 -8.98
N HIS A 79 -2.93 -3.21 -8.36
CA HIS A 79 -4.12 -3.79 -8.98
C HIS A 79 -5.07 -2.76 -9.60
N ILE A 80 -5.01 -1.50 -9.15
CA ILE A 80 -6.02 -0.48 -9.48
C ILE A 80 -5.41 0.70 -10.23
N LYS A 81 -4.21 1.12 -9.82
CA LYS A 81 -3.52 2.31 -10.33
C LYS A 81 -1.99 2.08 -10.33
N PRO A 82 -1.49 1.07 -11.07
CA PRO A 82 -0.10 0.65 -10.99
C PRO A 82 0.89 1.76 -11.37
N GLU A 83 0.53 2.63 -12.31
CA GLU A 83 1.36 3.74 -12.79
C GLU A 83 1.69 4.77 -11.69
N MET A 84 0.89 4.84 -10.62
CA MET A 84 1.15 5.71 -9.48
C MET A 84 2.45 5.34 -8.75
N LEU A 85 2.86 4.07 -8.83
CA LEU A 85 4.05 3.55 -8.15
C LEU A 85 5.32 3.70 -8.99
N ASP A 86 5.22 4.14 -10.25
CA ASP A 86 6.38 4.27 -11.13
C ASP A 86 7.42 5.27 -10.60
N ILE A 87 7.00 6.20 -9.74
CA ILE A 87 7.89 7.15 -9.07
C ILE A 87 8.99 6.45 -8.25
N PHE A 88 8.75 5.23 -7.76
CA PHE A 88 9.75 4.45 -7.03
C PHE A 88 10.80 3.79 -7.94
N PHE A 89 10.61 3.79 -9.26
CA PHE A 89 11.67 3.41 -10.20
C PHE A 89 12.72 4.51 -10.43
N SER A 90 12.56 5.68 -9.80
CA SER A 90 13.53 6.76 -9.86
C SER A 90 14.92 6.26 -9.47
N LYS A 91 15.91 6.54 -10.32
CA LYS A 91 17.31 6.15 -10.10
C LYS A 91 18.06 7.28 -9.43
N ASN A 92 19.05 6.92 -8.61
CA ASN A 92 20.07 7.86 -8.19
C ASN A 92 20.95 8.18 -9.40
N HIS A 93 20.86 9.41 -9.92
CA HIS A 93 21.59 9.84 -11.12
C HIS A 93 23.12 9.82 -10.97
N THR A 94 23.64 9.78 -9.74
CA THR A 94 25.10 9.73 -9.48
C THR A 94 25.66 8.30 -9.55
N ILE A 95 24.86 7.29 -9.17
CA ILE A 95 25.31 5.90 -9.03
C ILE A 95 24.62 4.96 -10.06
N GLU A 96 23.64 5.49 -10.80
CA GLU A 96 22.79 4.78 -11.78
C GLU A 96 22.04 3.56 -11.21
N LYS A 97 21.92 3.50 -9.88
CA LYS A 97 21.21 2.46 -9.14
C LYS A 97 19.89 2.96 -8.59
N ALA A 98 18.94 2.05 -8.41
CA ALA A 98 17.72 2.33 -7.65
C ALA A 98 18.08 2.63 -6.19
N TYR A 99 17.29 3.48 -5.53
CA TYR A 99 17.39 3.70 -4.10
C TYR A 99 17.00 2.41 -3.38
N THR A 100 17.90 1.87 -2.57
CA THR A 100 17.64 0.62 -1.84
C THR A 100 16.53 0.85 -0.81
N GLU A 101 16.45 2.08 -0.31
CA GLU A 101 15.50 2.59 0.66
C GLU A 101 14.07 2.59 0.12
N PHE A 102 13.85 2.72 -1.20
CA PHE A 102 12.50 2.67 -1.78
C PHE A 102 11.94 1.24 -1.82
N GLY A 103 12.82 0.24 -1.76
CA GLY A 103 12.47 -1.16 -1.89
C GLY A 103 11.79 -1.48 -3.21
N GLY A 104 10.84 -2.40 -3.15
CA GLY A 104 10.02 -2.80 -4.27
C GLY A 104 10.61 -3.93 -5.09
N ILE A 105 9.71 -4.69 -5.72
CA ILE A 105 10.06 -5.75 -6.65
C ILE A 105 9.52 -5.36 -8.01
N LYS A 106 10.38 -5.43 -9.03
CA LYS A 106 9.95 -5.23 -10.40
C LYS A 106 9.19 -6.47 -10.88
N ASP A 107 7.93 -6.29 -11.28
CA ASP A 107 7.15 -7.34 -11.91
C ASP A 107 7.77 -7.71 -13.26
N SER A 108 8.01 -9.00 -13.48
CA SER A 108 8.66 -9.51 -14.69
C SER A 108 7.74 -9.51 -15.92
N LYS A 109 6.41 -9.48 -15.71
CA LYS A 109 5.43 -9.55 -16.80
C LYS A 109 5.00 -8.18 -17.28
N CYS A 110 4.57 -7.32 -16.37
CA CYS A 110 4.02 -6.01 -16.70
C CYS A 110 5.03 -4.87 -16.51
N ASN A 111 6.26 -5.16 -16.07
CA ASN A 111 7.26 -4.16 -15.66
C ASN A 111 6.76 -3.20 -14.56
N GLY A 112 5.70 -3.56 -13.83
CA GLY A 112 5.13 -2.75 -12.76
C GLY A 112 5.92 -2.84 -11.46
N PHE A 113 5.65 -1.93 -10.54
CA PHE A 113 6.26 -1.90 -9.21
C PHE A 113 5.38 -2.64 -8.20
N ILE A 114 5.93 -3.65 -7.53
CA ILE A 114 5.28 -4.35 -6.42
C ILE A 114 5.88 -3.81 -5.12
N PRO A 115 5.11 -3.09 -4.28
CA PRO A 115 5.58 -2.58 -3.01
C PRO A 115 6.07 -3.70 -2.08
N THR A 116 7.02 -3.35 -1.24
CA THR A 116 7.58 -4.24 -0.20
C THR A 116 7.39 -3.62 1.18
N GLY A 117 7.74 -4.36 2.23
CA GLY A 117 7.85 -3.79 3.58
C GLY A 117 8.80 -2.60 3.63
N GLU A 118 9.85 -2.60 2.80
CA GLU A 118 10.81 -1.50 2.68
C GLU A 118 10.16 -0.26 2.06
N THR A 119 9.29 -0.43 1.07
CA THR A 119 8.48 0.67 0.51
C THR A 119 7.57 1.29 1.56
N ALA A 120 6.93 0.45 2.39
CA ALA A 120 6.12 0.95 3.51
C ALA A 120 7.00 1.67 4.55
N ALA A 121 8.19 1.15 4.85
CA ALA A 121 9.12 1.77 5.78
C ALA A 121 9.65 3.11 5.30
N PHE A 122 9.94 3.24 4.01
CA PHE A 122 10.33 4.50 3.40
C PHE A 122 9.27 5.59 3.64
N ILE A 123 8.01 5.29 3.35
CA ILE A 123 6.91 6.25 3.46
C ILE A 123 6.61 6.59 4.93
N LEU A 124 6.53 5.59 5.80
CA LEU A 124 6.01 5.75 7.17
C LEU A 124 7.08 6.14 8.20
N ALA A 125 8.31 5.68 8.00
CA ALA A 125 9.40 5.87 8.96
C ALA A 125 10.50 6.78 8.43
N MET A 126 10.71 6.83 7.11
CA MET A 126 11.88 7.49 6.50
C MET A 126 13.16 7.05 7.22
N ASN A 127 13.85 7.98 7.89
CA ASN A 127 15.09 7.74 8.62
C ASN A 127 14.89 7.51 10.14
N ASN A 128 13.65 7.47 10.63
CA ASN A 128 13.34 7.24 12.04
C ASN A 128 13.30 5.73 12.35
N LEU A 129 14.27 5.24 13.13
CA LEU A 129 14.39 3.83 13.46
C LEU A 129 13.29 3.32 14.40
N GLU A 130 12.80 4.14 15.32
CA GLU A 130 11.71 3.76 16.24
C GLU A 130 10.45 3.44 15.43
N ASN A 131 10.05 4.37 14.55
CA ASN A 131 8.92 4.17 13.65
C ASN A 131 9.14 2.96 12.72
N ARG A 132 10.38 2.71 12.30
CA ARG A 132 10.72 1.54 11.46
C ARG A 132 10.52 0.23 12.20
N PHE A 133 10.86 0.18 13.49
CA PHE A 133 10.65 -1.01 14.32
C PHE A 133 9.17 -1.25 14.60
N ASP A 134 8.38 -0.19 14.77
CA ASP A 134 6.93 -0.33 14.98
C ASP A 134 6.22 -0.97 13.78
N LEU A 135 6.74 -0.82 12.56
CA LEU A 135 6.17 -1.47 11.37
C LEU A 135 6.17 -3.00 11.43
N PHE A 136 7.08 -3.60 12.19
CA PHE A 136 7.11 -5.06 12.33
C PHE A 136 5.80 -5.56 12.96
N ASN A 137 5.24 -4.81 13.91
CA ASN A 137 3.97 -5.15 14.57
C ASN A 137 2.79 -5.17 13.60
N LEU A 138 2.83 -4.39 12.52
CA LEU A 138 1.77 -4.33 11.50
C LEU A 138 1.76 -5.57 10.58
N PHE A 139 2.88 -6.29 10.52
CA PHE A 139 3.05 -7.50 9.71
C PHE A 139 3.12 -8.79 10.53
N CYS A 140 3.05 -8.70 11.86
CA CYS A 140 3.00 -9.86 12.74
C CYS A 140 1.71 -10.68 12.54
N GLU A 141 1.77 -11.99 12.84
CA GLU A 141 0.60 -12.88 12.76
C GLU A 141 -0.55 -12.46 13.67
N ASP A 142 -0.25 -11.76 14.75
CA ASP A 142 -1.25 -11.24 15.68
C ASP A 142 -2.00 -10.01 15.18
N HIS A 143 -1.48 -9.32 14.15
CA HIS A 143 -2.12 -8.17 13.56
C HIS A 143 -3.40 -8.55 12.81
N TYR A 144 -4.39 -7.67 12.79
CA TYR A 144 -5.69 -7.98 12.16
C TYR A 144 -5.56 -8.21 10.65
N PHE A 145 -4.56 -7.62 9.98
CA PHE A 145 -4.24 -7.93 8.59
C PHE A 145 -3.99 -9.42 8.37
N SER A 146 -3.22 -10.05 9.25
CA SER A 146 -2.92 -11.48 9.15
C SER A 146 -4.09 -12.34 9.63
N LYS A 147 -4.66 -12.04 10.82
CA LYS A 147 -5.78 -12.81 11.40
C LYS A 147 -7.00 -12.90 10.50
N ARG A 148 -7.26 -11.86 9.71
CA ARG A 148 -8.39 -11.80 8.76
C ARG A 148 -7.98 -12.08 7.31
N ASN A 149 -6.71 -12.42 7.05
CA ASN A 149 -6.17 -12.65 5.72
C ASN A 149 -6.45 -11.48 4.75
N ILE A 150 -6.26 -10.24 5.22
CA ILE A 150 -6.44 -9.02 4.42
C ILE A 150 -5.25 -8.86 3.48
N LEU A 151 -4.06 -8.80 4.08
CA LEU A 151 -2.79 -8.65 3.38
C LEU A 151 -1.69 -9.29 4.21
N ARG A 152 -0.55 -9.55 3.56
CA ARG A 152 0.65 -10.10 4.21
C ARG A 152 1.92 -9.56 3.58
N LEU A 153 2.99 -9.59 4.36
CA LEU A 153 4.35 -9.47 3.87
C LEU A 153 4.85 -10.87 3.49
N VAL A 154 5.25 -11.07 2.24
CA VAL A 154 5.81 -12.35 1.78
C VAL A 154 7.13 -12.59 2.47
N THR A 155 7.29 -13.76 3.10
CA THR A 155 8.55 -14.16 3.72
C THR A 155 9.68 -14.14 2.67
N PRO A 156 10.73 -13.32 2.88
CA PRO A 156 11.89 -13.29 1.98
C PRO A 156 12.64 -14.62 1.95
N LYS A 157 13.52 -14.80 0.98
CA LYS A 157 14.40 -15.98 0.96
C LYS A 157 15.41 -15.92 2.10
N SER A 158 16.05 -17.07 2.38
CA SER A 158 17.12 -17.14 3.38
C SER A 158 18.16 -16.04 3.14
N TYR A 159 18.52 -15.34 4.21
CA TYR A 159 19.49 -14.23 4.23
C TYR A 159 19.05 -12.92 3.56
N GLU A 160 17.81 -12.80 3.10
CA GLU A 160 17.23 -11.52 2.66
C GLU A 160 16.64 -10.75 3.87
N PRO A 161 16.69 -9.41 3.88
CA PRO A 161 16.11 -8.60 4.95
C PRO A 161 14.59 -8.81 5.07
N TYR A 162 14.05 -8.86 6.29
CA TYR A 162 12.61 -9.11 6.52
C TYR A 162 11.69 -8.20 5.68
N LEU A 163 12.00 -6.89 5.64
CA LEU A 163 11.19 -5.89 4.93
C LEU A 163 11.34 -5.93 3.40
N SER A 164 12.27 -6.71 2.82
CA SER A 164 12.34 -6.89 1.37
C SER A 164 11.22 -7.76 0.81
N GLY A 165 10.40 -8.34 1.69
CA GLY A 165 9.22 -9.12 1.31
C GLY A 165 8.19 -8.29 0.54
N ALA A 166 7.53 -8.91 -0.44
CA ALA A 166 6.44 -8.27 -1.18
C ALA A 166 5.23 -8.03 -0.28
N LEU A 167 4.60 -6.86 -0.39
CA LEU A 167 3.35 -6.54 0.29
C LEU A 167 2.18 -6.97 -0.60
N ILE A 168 1.46 -8.01 -0.20
CA ILE A 168 0.45 -8.67 -1.05
C ILE A 168 -0.93 -8.62 -0.38
N LEU A 169 -1.90 -8.05 -1.10
CA LEU A 169 -3.31 -8.11 -0.76
C LEU A 169 -3.88 -9.50 -1.08
N SER A 170 -4.80 -10.00 -0.25
CA SER A 170 -5.50 -11.24 -0.58
C SER A 170 -6.51 -11.02 -1.72
N LEU A 171 -6.72 -12.05 -2.54
CA LEU A 171 -7.65 -11.99 -3.65
C LEU A 171 -9.10 -11.80 -3.20
N GLU A 172 -9.45 -12.33 -2.02
CA GLU A 172 -10.75 -12.11 -1.38
C GLU A 172 -10.97 -10.62 -1.12
N TYR A 173 -10.01 -9.96 -0.48
CA TYR A 173 -10.12 -8.53 -0.19
C TYR A 173 -10.00 -7.67 -1.44
N LEU A 174 -9.19 -8.06 -2.43
CA LEU A 174 -9.17 -7.39 -3.73
C LEU A 174 -10.56 -7.41 -4.38
N SER A 175 -11.21 -8.57 -4.42
CA SER A 175 -12.54 -8.72 -5.01
C SER A 175 -13.60 -7.97 -4.21
N TYR A 176 -13.55 -8.06 -2.89
CA TYR A 176 -14.50 -7.39 -2.01
C TYR A 176 -14.40 -5.86 -2.11
N LEU A 177 -13.18 -5.31 -2.09
CA LEU A 177 -12.94 -3.86 -2.16
C LEU A 177 -13.26 -3.26 -3.53
N THR A 178 -13.15 -4.05 -4.61
CA THR A 178 -13.40 -3.56 -5.99
C THR A 178 -14.83 -3.85 -6.44
N VAL A 179 -15.18 -5.12 -6.59
CA VAL A 179 -16.44 -5.58 -7.18
C VAL A 179 -17.52 -5.91 -6.15
N GLY A 180 -17.15 -6.01 -4.87
CA GLY A 180 -18.11 -6.30 -3.79
C GLY A 180 -18.48 -7.77 -3.65
N LEU A 181 -17.60 -8.67 -4.09
CA LEU A 181 -17.80 -10.12 -3.98
C LEU A 181 -16.86 -10.67 -2.90
N SER A 182 -17.42 -11.34 -1.89
CA SER A 182 -16.65 -11.94 -0.79
C SER A 182 -16.06 -13.32 -1.12
N LYS A 183 -16.35 -13.87 -2.31
CA LYS A 183 -15.74 -15.11 -2.80
C LYS A 183 -15.42 -14.97 -4.28
N PHE A 184 -14.15 -14.77 -4.59
CA PHE A 184 -13.66 -14.92 -5.96
C PHE A 184 -13.18 -16.36 -6.15
N THR A 185 -14.01 -17.21 -6.77
CA THR A 185 -13.52 -18.45 -7.36
C THR A 185 -12.90 -18.11 -8.71
N ALA A 186 -11.58 -18.06 -8.78
CA ALA A 186 -10.90 -18.11 -10.06
C ALA A 186 -11.29 -19.44 -10.72
N VAL A 187 -11.98 -19.38 -11.86
CA VAL A 187 -12.16 -20.56 -12.71
C VAL A 187 -10.79 -20.83 -13.31
N TYR A 188 -10.05 -21.77 -12.74
CA TYR A 188 -8.92 -22.35 -13.44
C TYR A 188 -9.51 -23.15 -14.60
N SER A 189 -9.42 -22.59 -15.80
CA SER A 189 -9.48 -23.41 -17.01
C SER A 189 -8.15 -24.13 -17.07
N ASP A 190 -8.13 -25.39 -16.65
CA ASP A 190 -7.04 -26.30 -16.98
C ASP A 190 -6.96 -26.38 -18.51
N ASN A 191 -5.83 -25.96 -19.07
CA ASN A 191 -5.38 -26.27 -20.42
C ASN A 191 -3.88 -26.55 -20.38
#